data_AF-A0A2Y9BB23-F1
#
_entry.id   AF-A0A2Y9BB23-F1
#
_cell.length_a   1.000
_cell.length_b   1.000
_cell.length_c   1.000
_cell.angle_alpha   90.00
_cell.angle_beta   90.00
_cell.angle_gamma   90.00
#
_symmetry.space_group_name_H-M   'P 1'
#
loop_
_entity.id
_entity.type
_entity.pdbx_description
1 polymer ?
#
loop_
_entity_poly.entity_id
_entity_poly.type
_entity_poly.pdbx_seq_one_letter_code
_entity_poly.pdbx_strand_id
1 'polypeptide(L)'
;MNSLKREDLEPLRKHLKDLSEFICSSYIGEVPYFFRFIENMYNNLEICVLVQYEGWERIESLLIRDWSAANQTLIGIPDFDIAQDDPEVKEVLVCRFIELISGVENYLKR
;
A
#
# COMPACT_ATOMS: atom_id res chain seq x y z
N MET A 1 13.96 -6.60 -16.09
CA MET A 1 12.81 -6.64 -15.15
C MET A 1 13.33 -7.29 -13.90
N ASN A 2 13.10 -6.68 -12.74
CA ASN A 2 13.54 -7.25 -11.46
C ASN A 2 12.34 -7.91 -10.81
N SER A 3 12.49 -9.14 -10.32
CA SER A 3 11.58 -9.68 -9.31
C SER A 3 11.88 -9.01 -7.97
N LEU A 4 10.85 -8.80 -7.17
CA LEU A 4 10.96 -8.48 -5.75
C LEU A 4 11.89 -9.51 -5.08
N LYS A 5 12.91 -9.07 -4.35
CA LYS A 5 13.84 -9.96 -3.64
C LYS A 5 13.50 -10.06 -2.15
N ARG A 6 14.15 -10.99 -1.45
CA ARG A 6 14.13 -11.07 0.02
C ARG A 6 14.59 -9.77 0.70
N GLU A 7 15.55 -9.04 0.11
CA GLU A 7 16.04 -7.75 0.64
C GLU A 7 15.04 -6.59 0.48
N ASP A 8 14.07 -6.70 -0.44
CA ASP A 8 13.05 -5.68 -0.70
C ASP A 8 11.82 -5.80 0.22
N LEU A 9 11.62 -6.97 0.87
CA LEU A 9 10.45 -7.26 1.70
C LEU A 9 10.30 -6.31 2.88
N GLU A 10 11.41 -5.95 3.53
CA GLU A 10 11.44 -5.07 4.71
C GLU A 10 11.17 -3.59 4.35
N PRO A 11 11.83 -3.00 3.34
CA PRO A 11 11.42 -1.70 2.79
C PRO A 11 9.95 -1.64 2.36
N LEU A 12 9.46 -2.65 1.66
CA LEU A 12 8.07 -2.70 1.19
C LEU A 12 7.07 -2.82 2.36
N ARG A 13 7.38 -3.64 3.39
CA ARG A 13 6.61 -3.73 4.64
C ARG A 13 6.45 -2.35 5.27
N LYS A 14 7.54 -1.57 5.33
CA LYS A 14 7.49 -0.19 5.83
C LYS A 14 6.63 0.72 4.95
N HIS A 15 6.81 0.72 3.64
CA HIS A 15 6.00 1.57 2.75
C HIS A 15 4.50 1.28 2.85
N LEU A 16 4.12 0.00 2.96
CA LEU A 16 2.73 -0.40 3.19
C LEU A 16 2.19 0.02 4.56
N LYS A 17 3.04 0.01 5.60
CA LYS A 17 2.70 0.55 6.92
C LYS A 17 2.47 2.06 6.86
N ASP A 18 3.44 2.82 6.34
CA ASP A 18 3.38 4.28 6.22
C ASP A 18 2.14 4.72 5.39
N LEU A 19 1.80 3.96 4.34
CA LEU A 19 0.57 4.14 3.54
C LEU A 19 -0.71 3.81 4.33
N SER A 20 -0.69 2.75 5.16
CA SER A 20 -1.85 2.35 5.97
C SER A 20 -2.15 3.36 7.07
N GLU A 21 -1.13 3.84 7.78
CA GLU A 21 -1.26 4.88 8.80
C GLU A 21 -1.78 6.20 8.18
N PHE A 22 -1.37 6.53 6.95
CA PHE A 22 -1.91 7.67 6.20
C PHE A 22 -3.40 7.51 5.86
N ILE A 23 -3.83 6.37 5.31
CA ILE A 23 -5.24 6.15 4.93
C ILE A 23 -6.14 6.21 6.17
N CYS A 24 -5.75 5.59 7.28
CA CYS A 24 -6.49 5.62 8.54
C CYS A 24 -6.57 7.01 9.20
N SER A 25 -5.62 7.91 8.92
CA SER A 25 -5.61 9.28 9.47
C SER A 25 -6.24 10.32 8.54
N SER A 26 -6.42 9.99 7.26
CA SER A 26 -6.91 10.90 6.21
C SER A 26 -8.39 10.70 5.83
N TYR A 27 -9.12 9.88 6.57
CA TYR A 27 -10.50 9.49 6.26
C TYR A 27 -11.44 9.63 7.47
N ILE A 28 -12.70 9.98 7.21
CA ILE A 28 -13.76 10.17 8.23
C ILE A 28 -14.96 9.29 7.88
N GLY A 29 -15.11 8.16 8.57
CA GLY A 29 -16.25 7.23 8.38
C GLY A 29 -15.84 5.75 8.40
N GLU A 30 -16.47 4.95 7.55
CA GLU A 30 -16.11 3.53 7.33
C GLU A 30 -14.85 3.40 6.44
N VAL A 31 -13.87 2.63 6.90
CA VAL A 31 -12.59 2.42 6.21
C VAL A 31 -12.79 1.95 4.75
N PRO A 32 -12.15 2.58 3.74
CA PRO A 32 -12.39 2.27 2.32
C PRO A 32 -12.19 0.79 1.98
N TYR A 33 -13.05 0.24 1.12
CA TYR A 33 -12.99 -1.18 0.73
C TYR A 33 -11.64 -1.60 0.12
N PHE A 34 -10.86 -0.67 -0.44
CA PHE A 34 -9.54 -1.00 -0.97
C PHE A 34 -8.48 -1.24 0.12
N PHE A 35 -8.63 -0.63 1.30
CA PHE A 35 -7.64 -0.63 2.39
C PHE A 35 -7.33 -2.05 2.89
N ARG A 36 -8.36 -2.90 3.02
CA ARG A 36 -8.26 -4.32 3.41
C ARG A 36 -7.12 -5.08 2.67
N PHE A 37 -6.84 -4.71 1.42
CA PHE A 37 -5.88 -5.41 0.56
C PHE A 37 -4.47 -4.87 0.80
N ILE A 38 -4.33 -3.58 1.14
CA ILE A 38 -3.10 -2.99 1.67
C ILE A 38 -2.76 -3.63 3.03
N GLU A 39 -3.75 -3.81 3.91
CA GLU A 39 -3.57 -4.60 5.15
C GLU A 39 -3.15 -6.04 4.87
N ASN A 40 -3.77 -6.73 3.92
CA ASN A 40 -3.33 -8.09 3.54
C ASN A 40 -1.87 -8.10 3.07
N MET A 41 -1.45 -7.12 2.26
CA MET A 41 -0.07 -7.01 1.81
C MET A 41 0.91 -6.78 2.98
N TYR A 42 0.58 -5.85 3.87
CA TYR A 42 1.35 -5.56 5.09
C TYR A 42 1.44 -6.79 6.01
N ASN A 43 0.30 -7.40 6.35
CA ASN A 43 0.21 -8.55 7.26
C ASN A 43 0.93 -9.78 6.69
N ASN A 44 0.86 -10.03 5.38
CA ASN A 44 1.64 -11.10 4.73
C ASN A 44 3.15 -10.87 4.89
N LEU A 45 3.63 -9.63 4.72
CA LEU A 45 5.04 -9.28 4.89
C LEU A 45 5.49 -9.33 6.35
N GLU A 46 4.67 -8.85 7.30
CA GLU A 46 4.90 -8.99 8.74
C GLU A 46 5.09 -10.46 9.13
N ILE A 47 4.16 -11.33 8.71
CA ILE A 47 4.25 -12.77 8.96
C ILE A 47 5.56 -13.34 8.36
N CYS A 48 5.89 -12.98 7.12
CA CYS A 48 7.11 -13.47 6.46
C CYS A 48 8.41 -13.01 7.16
N VAL A 49 8.47 -11.77 7.66
CA VAL A 49 9.60 -11.28 8.44
C VAL A 49 9.69 -12.01 9.79
N LEU A 50 8.56 -12.12 10.51
CA LEU A 50 8.49 -12.76 11.82
C LEU A 50 8.88 -14.25 11.80
N VAL A 51 8.45 -15.01 10.78
CA VAL A 51 8.79 -16.44 10.64
C VAL A 51 10.04 -16.69 9.78
N GLN A 52 10.74 -15.63 9.36
CA GLN A 52 11.93 -15.67 8.50
C GLN A 52 11.72 -16.45 7.18
N TYR A 53 10.51 -16.35 6.60
CA TYR A 53 10.04 -17.18 5.49
C TYR A 53 10.97 -17.14 4.27
N GLU A 54 11.27 -18.32 3.71
CA GLU A 54 12.24 -18.46 2.62
C GLU A 54 11.62 -18.47 1.21
N GLY A 55 10.34 -18.86 1.07
CA GLY A 55 9.65 -19.00 -0.23
C GLY A 55 9.07 -17.71 -0.78
N TRP A 56 9.85 -16.62 -0.74
CA TRP A 56 9.43 -15.24 -1.06
C TRP A 56 8.80 -15.09 -2.46
N GLU A 57 9.12 -15.98 -3.40
CA GLU A 57 8.58 -15.99 -4.78
C GLU A 57 7.05 -16.10 -4.79
N ARG A 58 6.48 -16.81 -3.81
CA ARG A 58 5.02 -16.93 -3.64
C ARG A 58 4.40 -15.63 -3.15
N ILE A 59 5.09 -14.91 -2.26
CA ILE A 59 4.61 -13.67 -1.67
C ILE A 59 4.51 -12.56 -2.72
N GLU A 60 5.50 -12.44 -3.60
CA GLU A 60 5.46 -11.47 -4.71
C GLU A 60 4.15 -11.56 -5.52
N SER A 61 3.72 -12.77 -5.87
CA SER A 61 2.47 -13.00 -6.62
C SER A 61 1.20 -12.58 -5.87
N LEU A 62 1.18 -12.71 -4.53
CA LEU A 62 0.07 -12.28 -3.68
C LEU A 62 0.05 -10.75 -3.56
N LEU A 63 1.22 -10.13 -3.39
CA LEU A 63 1.37 -8.68 -3.31
C LEU A 63 0.93 -7.99 -4.59
N ILE A 64 1.31 -8.50 -5.77
CA ILE A 64 0.88 -7.96 -7.07
C ILE A 64 -0.64 -8.08 -7.24
N ARG A 65 -1.23 -9.22 -6.86
CA ARG A 65 -2.69 -9.43 -6.90
C ARG A 65 -3.42 -8.41 -6.03
N ASP A 66 -3.00 -8.25 -4.78
CA ASP A 66 -3.66 -7.39 -3.82
C ASP A 66 -3.43 -5.91 -4.12
N TRP A 67 -2.25 -5.54 -4.65
CA TRP A 67 -1.97 -4.20 -5.16
C TRP A 67 -2.83 -3.84 -6.38
N SER A 68 -2.94 -4.75 -7.36
CA SER A 68 -3.79 -4.57 -8.53
C SER A 68 -5.26 -4.41 -8.14
N ALA A 69 -5.73 -5.18 -7.16
CA ALA A 69 -7.10 -5.11 -6.67
C ALA A 69 -7.35 -3.96 -5.67
N ALA A 70 -6.31 -3.30 -5.14
CA ALA A 70 -6.41 -2.02 -4.43
C ALA A 70 -6.44 -0.82 -5.40
N ASN A 71 -5.88 -0.96 -6.59
CA ASN A 71 -5.85 0.07 -7.64
C ASN A 71 -7.02 -0.03 -8.65
N GLN A 72 -8.12 -0.70 -8.29
CA GLN A 72 -9.30 -0.81 -9.15
C GLN A 72 -9.97 0.57 -9.36
N THR A 73 -10.11 1.00 -10.61
CA THR A 73 -10.40 2.39 -11.03
C THR A 73 -11.67 3.04 -10.47
N LEU A 74 -12.62 2.27 -9.91
CA LEU A 74 -13.93 2.77 -9.45
C LEU A 74 -14.21 2.57 -7.96
N ILE A 75 -13.33 1.88 -7.22
CA ILE A 75 -13.49 1.57 -5.77
C ILE A 75 -12.14 1.49 -5.03
N GLY A 76 -11.09 2.02 -5.66
CA GLY A 76 -9.69 1.83 -5.30
C GLY A 76 -8.97 3.13 -4.95
N ILE A 77 -7.66 3.02 -4.80
CA ILE A 77 -6.74 4.16 -4.60
C ILE A 77 -7.01 5.35 -5.56
N PRO A 78 -7.33 5.17 -6.86
CA PRO A 78 -7.62 6.29 -7.76
C PRO A 78 -8.90 7.09 -7.46
N ASP A 79 -9.80 6.56 -6.64
CA ASP A 79 -11.09 7.17 -6.26
C ASP A 79 -11.12 7.57 -4.76
N PHE A 80 -9.97 7.50 -4.07
CA PHE A 80 -9.87 7.85 -2.66
C PHE A 80 -9.79 9.36 -2.47
N ASP A 81 -10.88 9.97 -1.99
CA ASP A 81 -10.85 11.36 -1.55
C ASP A 81 -10.34 11.50 -0.11
N ILE A 82 -9.47 12.50 0.09
CA ILE A 82 -8.88 12.84 1.39
C ILE A 82 -9.82 13.79 2.13
N ALA A 83 -10.23 13.43 3.35
CA ALA A 83 -11.17 14.18 4.16
C ALA A 83 -10.52 15.41 4.81
N GLN A 84 -10.36 16.48 4.04
CA GLN A 84 -9.82 17.77 4.46
C GLN A 84 -10.59 18.91 3.76
N ASP A 85 -11.01 19.90 4.54
CA ASP A 85 -11.78 21.06 4.07
C ASP A 85 -10.89 22.22 3.60
N ASP A 86 -9.68 22.34 4.16
CA ASP A 86 -8.68 23.34 3.76
C ASP A 86 -7.98 22.92 2.44
N PRO A 87 -8.09 23.69 1.34
CA PRO A 87 -7.52 23.31 0.05
C PRO A 87 -5.99 23.24 0.03
N GLU A 88 -5.30 24.11 0.76
CA GLU A 88 -3.83 24.14 0.79
C GLU A 88 -3.29 22.93 1.56
N VAL A 89 -3.93 22.58 2.69
CA VAL A 89 -3.61 21.37 3.45
C VAL A 89 -3.98 20.11 2.64
N LYS A 90 -5.10 20.12 1.90
CA LYS A 90 -5.51 18.99 1.06
C LYS A 90 -4.53 18.74 -0.09
N GLU A 91 -4.01 19.78 -0.75
CA GLU A 91 -2.98 19.64 -1.78
C GLU A 91 -1.70 18.98 -1.23
N VAL A 92 -1.22 19.41 -0.05
CA VAL A 92 -0.07 18.78 0.62
C VAL A 92 -0.32 17.31 0.98
N LEU A 93 -1.53 16.97 1.44
CA LEU A 93 -1.91 15.59 1.75
C LEU A 93 -2.03 14.73 0.47
N VAL A 94 -2.57 15.26 -0.63
CA VAL A 94 -2.63 14.57 -1.93
C VAL A 94 -1.21 14.29 -2.46
N CYS A 95 -0.31 15.28 -2.41
CA CYS A 95 1.10 15.08 -2.74
C CYS A 95 1.74 13.96 -1.89
N ARG A 96 1.50 13.97 -0.58
CA ARG A 96 2.02 12.94 0.33
C ARG A 96 1.43 11.55 0.05
N PHE A 97 0.16 11.46 -0.34
CA PHE A 97 -0.46 10.19 -0.73
C PHE A 97 0.20 9.62 -2.00
N ILE A 98 0.46 10.46 -3.00
CA ILE A 98 1.16 10.08 -4.25
C ILE A 98 2.60 9.60 -3.95
N GLU A 99 3.32 10.21 -3.02
CA GLU A 99 4.63 9.71 -2.56
C GLU A 99 4.54 8.30 -1.96
N LEU A 100 3.56 8.07 -1.09
CA LEU A 100 3.37 6.78 -0.40
C LEU A 100 2.96 5.67 -1.36
N ILE A 101 2.04 5.96 -2.29
CA ILE A 101 1.67 5.07 -3.41
C ILE A 101 2.92 4.74 -4.23
N SER A 102 3.68 5.74 -4.65
CA SER A 102 4.90 5.57 -5.45
C SER A 102 5.93 4.69 -4.73
N GLY A 103 6.06 4.84 -3.41
CA GLY A 103 6.91 4.02 -2.56
C GLY A 103 6.56 2.52 -2.60
N VAL A 104 5.27 2.18 -2.67
CA VAL A 104 4.81 0.79 -2.84
C VAL A 104 4.94 0.34 -4.30
N GLU A 105 4.54 1.17 -5.27
CA GLU A 105 4.59 0.85 -6.70
C GLU A 105 5.99 0.51 -7.19
N ASN A 106 7.04 1.16 -6.68
CA ASN A 106 8.41 0.96 -7.13
C ASN A 106 8.93 -0.48 -6.93
N TYR A 107 8.27 -1.27 -6.06
CA TYR A 107 8.56 -2.69 -5.84
C TYR A 107 7.65 -3.64 -6.63
N LEU A 108 6.52 -3.15 -7.17
CA LEU A 108 5.44 -3.96 -7.74
C LEU A 108 5.10 -3.64 -9.21
N LYS A 109 5.66 -2.55 -9.77
CA LYS A 109 5.53 -2.16 -11.19
C LYS A 109 6.07 -3.25 -12.12
N ARG A 110 5.23 -3.69 -13.06
CA ARG A 110 5.48 -4.73 -14.06
C ARG A 110 4.81 -4.37 -15.38
#